data_AF-A0A7I7XLF2-F1
#
_entry.id   AF-A0A7I7XLF2-F1
#
_cell.length_a   1.000
_cell.length_b   1.000
_cell.length_c   1.000
_cell.angle_alpha   90.00
_cell.angle_beta   90.00
_cell.angle_gamma   90.00
#
_symmetry.space_group_name_H-M   'P 1'
#
loop_
_entity.id
_entity.type
_entity.pdbx_description
1 polymer ?
#
loop_
_entity_poly.entity_id
_entity_poly.type
_entity_poly.pdbx_seq_one_letter_code
_entity_poly.pdbx_strand_id
1 'polypeptide(L)'
;MVEDAGNAQAKALLSELYGHVEDISHKLAAADERNRRARARGNSRRDPIAGILRRELYEAHRLIDGLHRRYPQTAPESRRLATGHPRRAVGAS
;
A
#
# COMPACT_ATOMS: atom_id res chain seq x y z
N MET A 1 -17.15 23.36 -0.22
CA MET A 1 -17.43 22.33 -1.26
C MET A 1 -16.16 21.75 -1.92
N VAL A 2 -15.04 22.49 -2.02
CA VAL A 2 -13.78 21.98 -2.61
C VAL A 2 -13.18 20.77 -1.84
N GLU A 3 -13.37 20.74 -0.52
CA GLU A 3 -12.91 19.62 0.33
C GLU A 3 -13.63 18.29 0.02
N ASP A 4 -14.88 18.36 -0.43
CA ASP A 4 -15.67 17.18 -0.80
C ASP A 4 -15.21 16.61 -2.15
N ALA A 5 -14.95 17.49 -3.13
CA ALA A 5 -14.40 17.10 -4.43
C ALA A 5 -12.99 16.49 -4.31
N GLY A 6 -12.13 17.08 -3.48
CA GLY A 6 -10.79 16.54 -3.21
C GLY A 6 -10.84 15.16 -2.55
N ASN A 7 -11.76 14.95 -1.61
CA ASN A 7 -11.98 13.63 -1.00
C ASN A 7 -12.52 12.60 -2.00
N ALA A 8 -13.47 12.99 -2.86
CA ALA A 8 -14.02 12.09 -3.88
C ALA A 8 -12.93 11.64 -4.86
N GLN A 9 -12.09 12.57 -5.32
CA GLN A 9 -10.97 12.26 -6.21
C GLN A 9 -9.92 11.36 -5.51
N ALA A 10 -9.60 11.64 -4.24
CA ALA A 10 -8.68 10.81 -3.47
C ALA A 10 -9.20 9.37 -3.27
N LYS A 11 -10.51 9.19 -3.06
CA LYS A 11 -11.14 7.86 -2.97
C LYS A 11 -11.06 7.11 -4.30
N ALA A 12 -11.33 7.78 -5.42
CA ALA A 12 -11.22 7.18 -6.74
C ALA A 12 -9.78 6.71 -7.02
N LEU A 13 -8.79 7.58 -6.76
CA LEU A 13 -7.38 7.23 -6.93
C LEU A 13 -6.94 6.09 -6.00
N LEU A 14 -7.44 6.04 -4.76
CA LEU A 14 -7.17 4.92 -3.86
C LEU A 14 -7.71 3.60 -4.42
N SER A 15 -8.90 3.60 -5.01
CA SER A 15 -9.48 2.40 -5.64
C SER A 15 -8.56 1.86 -6.75
N GLU A 16 -8.08 2.74 -7.62
CA GLU A 16 -7.13 2.37 -8.69
C GLU A 16 -5.81 1.84 -8.14
N LEU A 17 -5.27 2.49 -7.09
CA LEU A 17 -4.03 2.05 -6.46
C LEU A 17 -4.17 0.68 -5.78
N TYR A 18 -5.31 0.38 -5.15
CA TYR A 18 -5.57 -0.94 -4.60
C TYR A 18 -5.67 -2.01 -5.68
N GLY A 19 -6.36 -1.72 -6.80
CA GLY A 19 -6.37 -2.62 -7.95
C GLY A 19 -4.96 -2.87 -8.50
N HIS A 20 -4.14 -1.81 -8.59
CA HIS A 20 -2.75 -1.95 -9.02
C HIS A 20 -1.89 -2.79 -8.06
N VAL A 21 -2.10 -2.64 -6.75
CA VAL A 21 -1.44 -3.47 -5.72
C VAL A 21 -1.82 -4.95 -5.88
N GLU A 22 -3.09 -5.25 -6.13
CA GLU A 22 -3.57 -6.61 -6.39
C GLU A 22 -2.89 -7.21 -7.63
N ASP A 23 -2.88 -6.46 -8.75
CA ASP A 23 -2.22 -6.87 -9.99
C ASP A 23 -0.72 -7.15 -9.81
N ILE A 24 0.00 -6.25 -9.14
CA ILE A 24 1.44 -6.43 -8.87
C ILE A 24 1.65 -7.66 -7.99
N SER A 25 0.81 -7.87 -6.99
CA SER A 25 0.90 -9.01 -6.07
C SER A 25 0.71 -10.34 -6.81
N HIS A 26 -0.27 -10.41 -7.73
CA HIS A 26 -0.45 -11.58 -8.59
C HIS A 26 0.75 -11.85 -9.49
N LYS A 27 1.27 -10.81 -10.16
CA LYS A 27 2.47 -10.94 -11.01
C LYS A 27 3.69 -11.39 -10.20
N LEU A 28 3.84 -10.86 -8.98
CA LEU A 28 4.95 -11.20 -8.10
C LEU A 28 4.86 -12.66 -7.64
N ALA A 29 3.66 -13.13 -7.27
CA ALA A 29 3.43 -14.53 -6.92
C ALA A 29 3.81 -15.48 -8.08
N ALA A 30 3.43 -15.13 -9.31
CA ALA A 30 3.81 -15.91 -10.50
C ALA A 30 5.33 -15.91 -10.76
N ALA A 31 6.00 -14.78 -10.57
CA ALA A 31 7.45 -14.67 -10.71
C ALA A 31 8.20 -15.45 -9.63
N ASP A 32 7.74 -15.39 -8.38
CA ASP A 32 8.31 -16.16 -7.29
C ASP A 32 8.09 -17.66 -7.48
N GLU A 33 6.95 -18.09 -8.03
CA GLU A 33 6.70 -19.48 -8.38
C GLU A 33 7.65 -19.99 -9.47
N ARG A 34 7.87 -19.18 -10.51
CA ARG A 34 8.84 -19.49 -11.56
C ARG A 34 10.26 -19.60 -10.99
N ASN A 35 10.66 -18.67 -10.11
CA ASN A 35 11.95 -18.72 -9.43
C ASN A 35 12.11 -19.98 -8.58
N ARG A 36 11.07 -20.38 -7.84
CA ARG A 36 11.05 -21.61 -7.04
C ARG A 36 11.27 -22.85 -7.92
N ARG A 37 10.55 -22.95 -9.03
CA ARG A 37 10.70 -24.05 -10.01
C ARG A 37 12.06 -24.06 -10.70
N ALA A 38 12.64 -22.89 -10.98
CA ALA A 38 13.99 -22.78 -11.55
C ALA A 38 15.05 -23.30 -10.57
N ARG A 39 14.96 -22.90 -9.29
CA ARG A 39 15.87 -23.37 -8.23
C ARG A 39 15.79 -24.87 -8.01
N ALA A 40 14.60 -25.45 -8.04
CA ALA A 40 14.41 -26.90 -7.92
C ALA A 40 15.11 -27.68 -9.06
N ARG A 41 15.32 -27.04 -10.22
CA ARG A 41 16.05 -27.60 -11.37
C ARG A 41 17.54 -27.24 -11.39
N GLY A 42 18.08 -26.69 -10.29
CA GLY A 42 19.48 -26.30 -10.19
C GLY A 42 19.84 -24.96 -10.84
N ASN A 43 18.85 -24.21 -11.36
CA ASN A 43 19.10 -22.87 -11.89
C ASN A 43 19.03 -21.82 -10.76
N SER A 44 20.15 -21.18 -10.50
CA SER A 44 20.29 -20.15 -9.46
C SER A 44 19.90 -18.74 -9.94
N ARG A 45 19.69 -18.55 -11.26
CA ARG A 45 19.35 -17.24 -11.84
C ARG A 45 17.94 -16.82 -11.42
N ARG A 46 17.86 -15.67 -10.75
CA ARG A 46 16.60 -15.07 -10.31
C ARG A 46 15.98 -14.25 -11.44
N ASP A 47 14.67 -14.36 -11.61
CA ASP A 47 13.89 -13.53 -12.51
C ASP A 47 14.01 -12.04 -12.08
N PRO A 48 14.59 -11.15 -12.91
CA PRO A 48 14.76 -9.74 -12.58
C PRO A 48 13.42 -9.01 -12.41
N ILE A 49 12.34 -9.50 -13.04
CA ILE A 49 11.00 -8.91 -12.92
C ILE A 49 10.52 -8.91 -11.47
N ALA A 50 10.89 -9.92 -10.68
CA ALA A 50 10.50 -10.00 -9.28
C ALA A 50 11.13 -8.88 -8.43
N GLY A 51 12.26 -8.30 -8.84
CA GLY A 51 12.84 -7.12 -8.19
C GLY A 51 12.08 -5.85 -8.54
N ILE A 52 11.74 -5.69 -9.81
CA ILE A 52 10.97 -4.54 -10.33
C ILE A 52 9.59 -4.48 -9.68
N LEU A 53 8.85 -5.60 -9.68
CA LEU A 53 7.52 -5.69 -9.08
C LEU A 53 7.51 -5.38 -7.58
N ARG A 54 8.54 -5.80 -6.83
CA ARG A 54 8.66 -5.44 -5.41
C ARG A 54 8.84 -3.94 -5.20
N ARG A 55 9.60 -3.28 -6.08
CA ARG A 55 9.78 -1.83 -6.05
C ARG A 55 8.49 -1.10 -6.40
N GLU A 56 7.78 -1.55 -7.43
CA GLU A 56 6.48 -0.99 -7.82
C GLU A 56 5.44 -1.13 -6.70
N LEU A 57 5.39 -2.30 -6.06
CA LEU A 57 4.51 -2.55 -4.92
C LEU A 57 4.79 -1.59 -3.75
N TYR A 58 6.07 -1.37 -3.45
CA TYR A 58 6.48 -0.41 -2.42
C TYR A 58 6.04 1.02 -2.74
N GLU A 59 6.24 1.47 -3.98
CA GLU A 59 5.81 2.82 -4.39
C GLU A 59 4.29 2.96 -4.34
N ALA A 60 3.53 1.95 -4.77
CA ALA A 60 2.06 1.96 -4.67
C ALA A 60 1.59 2.10 -3.21
N HIS A 61 2.16 1.34 -2.27
CA HIS A 61 1.87 1.49 -0.85
C HIS A 61 2.25 2.87 -0.30
N ARG A 62 3.41 3.40 -0.70
CA ARG A 62 3.83 4.75 -0.30
C ARG A 62 2.84 5.82 -0.79
N LEU A 63 2.31 5.68 -2.01
CA LEU A 63 1.31 6.60 -2.55
C LEU A 63 -0.02 6.51 -1.79
N ILE A 64 -0.48 5.29 -1.49
CA ILE A 64 -1.66 5.05 -0.64
C ILE A 64 -1.50 5.73 0.73
N ASP A 65 -0.34 5.56 1.37
CA ASP A 65 -0.02 6.22 2.64
C ASP A 65 -0.02 7.74 2.54
N GLY A 66 0.53 8.29 1.44
CA GLY A 66 0.50 9.73 1.16
C GLY A 66 -0.91 10.27 1.02
N LEU A 67 -1.80 9.54 0.31
CA LEU A 67 -3.20 9.92 0.14
C LEU A 67 -3.96 9.91 1.46
N HIS A 68 -3.78 8.88 2.29
CA HIS A 68 -4.41 8.83 3.62
C HIS A 68 -3.93 9.96 4.54
N ARG A 69 -2.66 10.37 4.46
CA ARG A 69 -2.14 11.51 5.24
C ARG A 69 -2.73 12.84 4.78
N ARG A 70 -2.88 13.03 3.46
CA ARG A 70 -3.39 14.28 2.88
C ARG A 70 -4.93 14.40 2.99
N TYR A 71 -5.62 13.26 2.93
CA TYR A 71 -7.08 13.17 3.01
C TYR A 71 -7.47 12.19 4.12
N PRO A 72 -7.43 12.58 5.41
CA PRO A 72 -7.71 11.69 6.53
C PRO A 72 -9.10 11.03 6.47
N GLN A 73 -10.03 11.68 5.77
CA GLN A 73 -11.39 11.18 5.54
C GLN A 73 -11.46 9.96 4.61
N THR A 74 -10.35 9.56 3.99
CA THR A 74 -10.21 8.33 3.21
C THR A 74 -9.47 7.22 3.97
N ALA A 75 -8.83 7.55 5.10
CA ALA A 75 -8.08 6.58 5.88
C ALA A 75 -9.01 5.52 6.52
N PRO A 76 -8.54 4.27 6.69
CA PRO A 76 -9.28 3.24 7.41
C PRO A 76 -9.48 3.65 8.87
N GLU A 77 -10.58 3.19 9.47
CA GLU A 77 -10.99 3.55 10.83
C GLU A 77 -9.90 3.28 11.87
N SER A 78 -9.17 2.17 11.72
CA SER A 78 -8.01 1.82 12.54
C SER A 78 -6.91 2.90 12.56
N ARG A 79 -6.72 3.62 11.45
CA ARG A 79 -5.74 4.71 11.34
C ARG A 79 -6.27 6.02 11.91
N ARG A 80 -7.58 6.28 11.79
CA ARG A 80 -8.23 7.47 12.37
C ARG A 80 -8.20 7.46 13.89
N LEU A 81 -8.44 6.28 14.48
CA LEU A 81 -8.38 6.08 15.93
C LEU A 81 -6.95 6.22 16.47
N ALA A 82 -5.93 5.78 15.72
CA ALA A 82 -4.53 5.96 16.09
C ALA A 82 -4.07 7.43 16.13
N THR A 83 -4.64 8.29 15.27
CA THR A 83 -4.37 9.75 15.29
C THR A 83 -5.19 10.53 16.32
N GLY A 84 -6.17 9.89 16.96
CA GLY A 84 -7.12 10.52 17.88
C GLY A 84 -6.83 10.29 19.36
N HIS A 85 -5.68 9.74 19.76
CA HIS A 85 -5.42 9.47 21.18
C HIS A 85 -5.38 10.79 21.98
N PRO A 86 -6.38 11.10 22.83
CA PRO A 86 -6.29 12.26 23.69
C PRO A 86 -5.14 12.01 24.65
N ARG A 87 -4.14 12.90 24.65
CA ARG A 87 -3.14 12.96 25.70
C ARG A 87 -3.91 13.17 27.00
N ARG A 88 -4.11 12.08 27.74
CA ARG A 88 -4.72 12.12 29.08
C ARG A 88 -3.88 13.09 29.89
N ALA A 89 -4.46 14.25 30.21
CA ALA A 89 -3.90 15.16 31.19
C ALA A 89 -3.73 14.35 32.47
N VAL A 90 -2.48 14.03 32.81
CA VAL A 90 -2.13 13.59 34.14
C VAL A 90 -2.29 14.83 35.01
N GLY A 91 -3.47 14.93 35.61
CA GLY A 91 -3.79 15.93 36.60
C GLY A 91 -2.85 15.81 37.78
N ALA A 92 -2.44 16.98 38.25
CA ALA A 92 -1.79 17.17 39.52
C ALA A 92 -2.61 16.56 40.67
N SER A 93 -1.92 15.90 41.59
CA SER A 93 -2.23 15.82 43.01
C SER A 93 -0.96 15.46 43.76
#